data_AF-A0A930EZK4-F1
#
_entry.id   AF-A0A930EZK4-F1
#
_cell.length_a   1.000
_cell.length_b   1.000
_cell.length_c   1.000
_cell.angle_alpha   90.00
_cell.angle_beta   90.00
_cell.angle_gamma   90.00
#
_symmetry.space_group_name_H-M   'P 1'
#
loop_
_entity.id
_entity.type
_entity.pdbx_description
1 polymer ?
#
loop_
_entity_poly.entity_id
_entity_poly.type
_entity_poly.pdbx_seq_one_letter_code
_entity_poly.pdbx_strand_id
1 'polypeptide(L)'
;SRTVHHSETLRASVTAPYPEYYERTRLIYGNTAAPDLIFNRKPSGLAGKEGSLRFKWDKFWLKRKARNLADGDFAMLTNEEFEVAFNTSNRNNNQQFALLFTPLAQQSMMALLQDNTNGYGDDFNFDKNRMINTITPLHIQELDLDMNPDQYCNFDFERAKKDFYEINARYFRAIYFSFAPLLCVPMYQQIRSHKDIYGRDMEQRSSFWEHEALANFWGQERFKHPDCVTQCVLKTSAKVQNDGSTMIDVTAHGFRSEPRLSYISKFGGDGSWHDVPVNWYEYFSVEGNGQITMHEDNHQEDTAMTQTQRLNRIGEVLEKTHLDVYRRHIASKA
;
A
#
# COMPACT_ATOMS: atom_id res chain seq x y z
N SER A 1 22.97 55.07 -40.29
CA SER A 1 22.78 53.64 -40.02
C SER A 1 22.14 53.51 -38.64
N ARG A 2 21.06 52.74 -38.50
CA ARG A 2 20.35 52.55 -37.24
C ARG A 2 20.87 51.27 -36.59
N THR A 3 21.52 51.36 -35.43
CA THR A 3 21.98 50.19 -34.66
C THR A 3 20.74 49.44 -34.16
N VAL A 4 20.60 48.18 -34.55
CA VAL A 4 19.53 47.29 -34.10
C VAL A 4 20.14 46.37 -33.04
N HIS A 5 19.65 46.43 -31.81
CA HIS A 5 20.02 45.49 -30.76
C HIS A 5 19.14 44.25 -30.88
N HIS A 6 19.76 43.09 -31.04
CA HIS A 6 19.10 41.79 -30.98
C HIS A 6 19.51 41.10 -29.69
N SER A 7 18.55 40.65 -28.90
CA SER A 7 18.78 39.89 -27.66
C SER A 7 18.15 38.51 -27.79
N GLU A 8 18.91 37.47 -27.47
CA GLU A 8 18.45 36.08 -27.49
C GLU A 8 18.57 35.46 -26.10
N THR A 9 17.62 34.60 -25.73
CA THR A 9 17.65 33.84 -24.48
C THR A 9 17.90 32.37 -24.78
N LEU A 10 19.07 31.85 -24.39
CA LEU A 10 19.40 30.43 -24.51
C LEU A 10 18.84 29.66 -23.31
N ARG A 11 18.23 28.50 -23.58
CA ARG A 11 17.68 27.62 -22.54
C ARG A 11 18.43 26.29 -22.53
N ALA A 12 18.89 25.89 -21.35
CA ALA A 12 19.55 24.62 -21.11
C ALA A 12 18.91 23.92 -19.91
N SER A 13 18.98 22.58 -19.88
CA SER A 13 18.43 21.75 -18.81
C SER A 13 19.35 20.55 -18.55
N VAL A 14 19.43 20.14 -17.29
CA VAL A 14 20.12 18.92 -16.83
C VAL A 14 19.07 17.93 -16.33
N THR A 15 19.27 16.65 -16.62
CA THR A 15 18.52 15.55 -16.00
C THR A 15 19.43 14.87 -14.98
N ALA A 16 19.02 14.85 -13.72
CA ALA A 16 19.74 14.24 -12.61
C ALA A 16 18.78 13.36 -11.77
N PRO A 17 19.29 12.30 -11.11
CA PRO A 17 18.47 11.49 -10.21
C PRO A 17 18.01 12.31 -9.00
N TYR A 18 16.79 12.06 -8.55
CA TYR A 18 16.22 12.66 -7.34
C TYR A 18 15.41 11.61 -6.58
N PRO A 19 15.27 11.74 -5.25
CA PRO A 19 14.45 10.83 -4.46
C PRO A 19 12.97 11.11 -4.71
N GLU A 20 12.25 10.09 -5.17
CA GLU A 20 10.80 10.12 -5.39
C GLU A 20 10.12 9.21 -4.36
N TYR A 21 9.11 9.74 -3.68
CA TYR A 21 8.34 9.04 -2.67
C TYR A 21 6.91 8.85 -3.17
N TYR A 22 6.34 7.69 -2.89
CA TYR A 22 4.93 7.44 -3.12
C TYR A 22 4.40 6.58 -1.97
N GLU A 23 3.23 6.93 -1.49
CA GLU A 23 2.47 6.10 -0.58
C GLU A 23 1.69 5.07 -1.39
N ARG A 24 1.57 3.85 -0.83
CA ARG A 24 0.84 2.78 -1.49
C ARG A 24 0.07 1.95 -0.48
N THR A 25 -1.23 2.09 -0.52
CA THR A 25 -2.15 1.30 0.32
C THR A 25 -2.35 -0.08 -0.29
N ARG A 26 -2.12 -1.14 0.48
CA ARG A 26 -2.24 -2.54 0.02
C ARG A 26 -2.91 -3.39 1.08
N LEU A 27 -3.80 -4.28 0.64
CA LEU A 27 -4.34 -5.34 1.47
C LEU A 27 -3.48 -6.59 1.31
N ILE A 28 -2.89 -7.06 2.41
CA ILE A 28 -2.11 -8.29 2.45
C ILE A 28 -2.92 -9.37 3.14
N TYR A 29 -3.08 -10.52 2.48
CA TYR A 29 -3.85 -11.65 2.99
C TYR A 29 -3.10 -12.97 2.82
N GLY A 30 -2.74 -13.59 3.94
CA GLY A 30 -2.10 -14.90 3.99
C GLY A 30 -3.10 -16.04 4.01
N ASN A 31 -2.92 -17.05 3.15
CA ASN A 31 -3.75 -18.26 3.14
C ASN A 31 -2.98 -19.45 2.54
N THR A 32 -3.23 -20.66 3.05
CA THR A 32 -2.56 -21.90 2.62
C THR A 32 -3.09 -22.50 1.30
N ALA A 33 -4.16 -21.96 0.73
CA ALA A 33 -4.76 -22.42 -0.52
C ALA A 33 -3.88 -22.04 -1.71
N ALA A 34 -3.64 -23.02 -2.59
CA ALA A 34 -2.75 -22.90 -3.74
C ALA A 34 -1.35 -22.37 -3.34
N PRO A 35 -0.59 -23.15 -2.54
CA PRO A 35 0.64 -22.68 -1.89
C PRO A 35 1.80 -22.40 -2.85
N ASP A 36 1.79 -22.94 -4.06
CA ASP A 36 2.87 -22.78 -5.04
C ASP A 36 2.52 -21.83 -6.18
N LEU A 37 1.25 -21.38 -6.22
CA LEU A 37 0.75 -20.52 -7.27
C LEU A 37 1.32 -19.11 -7.14
N ILE A 38 1.85 -18.62 -8.25
CA ILE A 38 2.32 -17.27 -8.46
C ILE A 38 1.60 -16.73 -9.70
N PHE A 39 0.99 -15.55 -9.57
CA PHE A 39 0.48 -14.78 -10.70
C PHE A 39 0.48 -13.28 -10.36
N ASN A 40 0.50 -12.45 -11.40
CA ASN A 40 0.25 -11.02 -11.25
C ASN A 40 -0.85 -10.62 -12.22
N ARG A 41 -1.84 -9.90 -11.69
CA ARG A 41 -2.91 -9.25 -12.42
C ARG A 41 -2.75 -7.75 -12.28
N LYS A 42 -2.96 -7.05 -13.40
CA LYS A 42 -3.26 -5.62 -13.44
C LYS A 42 -4.62 -5.40 -14.09
N PRO A 43 -5.29 -4.27 -13.80
CA PRO A 43 -6.49 -3.89 -14.53
C PRO A 43 -6.30 -3.93 -16.04
N SER A 44 -7.14 -4.70 -16.72
CA SER A 44 -7.13 -4.80 -18.18
C SER A 44 -8.12 -3.83 -18.81
N GLY A 45 -9.20 -3.53 -18.07
CA GLY A 45 -10.34 -2.75 -18.54
C GLY A 45 -11.14 -3.47 -19.63
N LEU A 46 -11.04 -4.81 -19.72
CA LEU A 46 -11.65 -5.63 -20.79
C LEU A 46 -12.88 -6.41 -20.35
N ALA A 47 -13.22 -6.42 -19.06
CA ALA A 47 -14.45 -7.06 -18.58
C ALA A 47 -15.69 -6.44 -19.23
N GLY A 48 -16.56 -7.26 -19.84
CA GLY A 48 -17.78 -6.79 -20.53
C GLY A 48 -17.50 -6.09 -21.88
N LYS A 49 -16.29 -6.26 -22.45
CA LYS A 49 -15.88 -5.65 -23.74
C LYS A 49 -15.57 -6.70 -24.80
N GLU A 50 -16.32 -7.80 -24.82
CA GLU A 50 -16.14 -8.96 -25.71
C GLU A 50 -16.22 -8.56 -27.20
N GLY A 51 -16.99 -7.51 -27.49
CA GLY A 51 -17.11 -6.94 -28.84
C GLY A 51 -15.90 -6.15 -29.33
N SER A 52 -15.02 -5.70 -28.43
CA SER A 52 -13.91 -4.80 -28.76
C SER A 52 -12.78 -5.52 -29.53
N LEU A 53 -12.10 -4.78 -30.41
CA LEU A 53 -10.94 -5.31 -31.15
C LEU A 53 -9.85 -5.78 -30.19
N ARG A 54 -9.54 -4.99 -29.16
CA ARG A 54 -8.52 -5.33 -28.16
C ARG A 54 -8.82 -6.67 -27.47
N PHE A 55 -10.07 -6.88 -27.04
CA PHE A 55 -10.47 -8.15 -26.44
C PHE A 55 -10.23 -9.34 -27.37
N LYS A 56 -10.66 -9.23 -28.65
CA LYS A 56 -10.49 -10.30 -29.65
C LYS A 56 -9.01 -10.59 -29.93
N TRP A 57 -8.18 -9.55 -29.97
CA TRP A 57 -6.72 -9.66 -30.13
C TRP A 57 -6.06 -10.35 -28.94
N ASP A 58 -6.35 -9.92 -27.71
CA ASP A 58 -5.79 -10.53 -26.50
C ASP A 58 -6.23 -11.99 -26.36
N LYS A 59 -7.50 -12.28 -26.67
CA LYS A 59 -8.04 -13.64 -26.75
C LYS A 59 -7.27 -14.51 -27.75
N PHE A 60 -6.97 -13.98 -28.93
CA PHE A 60 -6.19 -14.71 -29.95
C PHE A 60 -4.78 -15.04 -29.46
N TRP A 61 -4.09 -14.09 -28.83
CA TRP A 61 -2.75 -14.30 -28.29
C TRP A 61 -2.73 -15.30 -27.12
N LEU A 62 -3.72 -15.25 -26.23
CA LEU A 62 -3.87 -16.24 -25.16
C LEU A 62 -4.08 -17.65 -25.72
N LYS A 63 -4.92 -17.81 -26.75
CA LYS A 63 -5.10 -19.11 -27.43
C LYS A 63 -3.81 -19.60 -28.08
N ARG A 64 -3.06 -18.69 -28.71
CA ARG A 64 -1.77 -19.04 -29.33
C ARG A 64 -0.77 -19.47 -28.27
N LYS A 65 -0.71 -18.78 -27.13
CA LYS A 65 0.14 -19.13 -25.99
C LYS A 65 -0.22 -20.51 -25.43
N ALA A 66 -1.51 -20.78 -25.23
CA ALA A 66 -1.99 -22.07 -24.71
C ALA A 66 -1.76 -23.26 -25.67
N ARG A 67 -1.45 -23.03 -26.95
CA ARG A 67 -1.11 -24.09 -27.92
C ARG A 67 0.38 -24.43 -27.94
N ASN A 68 1.23 -23.49 -27.54
CA ASN A 68 2.68 -23.64 -27.56
C ASN A 68 3.17 -24.19 -26.20
N LEU A 69 2.66 -25.36 -25.79
CA LEU A 69 3.00 -25.95 -24.49
C LEU A 69 4.35 -26.67 -24.56
N ALA A 70 5.43 -26.02 -24.14
CA ALA A 70 6.67 -26.69 -23.76
C ALA A 70 6.75 -26.74 -22.22
N ASP A 71 6.79 -27.93 -21.63
CA ASP A 71 6.96 -28.19 -20.18
C ASP A 71 6.20 -27.27 -19.20
N GLY A 72 4.94 -27.60 -18.90
CA GLY A 72 4.20 -26.99 -17.77
C GLY A 72 3.63 -25.59 -18.04
N ASP A 73 3.68 -25.16 -19.30
CA ASP A 73 3.20 -23.88 -19.81
C ASP A 73 1.72 -23.56 -19.52
N PHE A 74 1.40 -22.27 -19.61
CA PHE A 74 0.06 -21.70 -19.46
C PHE A 74 -1.02 -22.51 -20.19
N ALA A 75 -2.02 -22.98 -19.45
CA ALA A 75 -3.17 -23.69 -19.98
C ALA A 75 -4.43 -22.87 -19.71
N MET A 76 -5.08 -22.38 -20.76
CA MET A 76 -6.26 -21.51 -20.67
C MET A 76 -7.46 -22.26 -20.09
N LEU A 77 -8.17 -21.66 -19.13
CA LEU A 77 -9.44 -22.17 -18.62
C LEU A 77 -10.53 -22.15 -19.70
N THR A 78 -11.56 -22.95 -19.51
CA THR A 78 -12.72 -23.03 -20.42
C THR A 78 -13.46 -21.70 -20.56
N ASN A 79 -13.48 -20.89 -19.50
CA ASN A 79 -14.06 -19.55 -19.55
C ASN A 79 -13.05 -18.57 -20.14
N GLU A 80 -13.10 -18.43 -21.47
CA GLU A 80 -12.17 -17.58 -22.20
C GLU A 80 -12.37 -16.08 -21.90
N GLU A 81 -13.59 -15.67 -21.51
CA GLU A 81 -13.89 -14.27 -21.18
C GLU A 81 -13.19 -13.86 -19.89
N PHE A 82 -13.27 -14.71 -18.87
CA PHE A 82 -12.55 -14.51 -17.62
C PHE A 82 -11.03 -14.48 -17.84
N GLU A 83 -10.48 -15.38 -18.66
CA GLU A 83 -9.03 -15.41 -18.93
C GLU A 83 -8.52 -14.10 -19.57
N VAL A 84 -9.29 -13.52 -20.49
CA VAL A 84 -8.94 -12.25 -21.14
C VAL A 84 -9.12 -11.08 -20.18
N ALA A 85 -10.24 -11.02 -19.44
CA ALA A 85 -10.55 -9.90 -18.56
C ALA A 85 -9.67 -9.88 -17.29
N PHE A 86 -9.43 -11.05 -16.70
CA PHE A 86 -8.59 -11.20 -15.50
C PHE A 86 -7.10 -11.22 -15.83
N ASN A 87 -6.73 -11.60 -17.06
CA ASN A 87 -5.37 -11.52 -17.63
C ASN A 87 -4.24 -11.99 -16.69
N THR A 88 -4.21 -13.29 -16.39
CA THR A 88 -3.17 -13.92 -15.54
C THR A 88 -2.32 -14.91 -16.32
N SER A 89 -1.96 -14.55 -17.56
CA SER A 89 -1.19 -15.45 -18.42
C SER A 89 0.25 -15.70 -17.95
N ASN A 90 0.74 -14.93 -16.99
CA ASN A 90 2.05 -15.07 -16.34
C ASN A 90 2.07 -16.08 -15.19
N ARG A 91 0.98 -16.80 -14.94
CA ARG A 91 0.88 -17.78 -13.85
C ARG A 91 1.81 -18.98 -14.05
N ASN A 92 2.30 -19.55 -12.95
CA ASN A 92 3.22 -20.69 -12.95
C ASN A 92 2.55 -22.07 -12.73
N ASN A 93 1.32 -22.14 -12.22
CA ASN A 93 0.64 -23.39 -11.89
C ASN A 93 -0.85 -23.36 -12.26
N ASN A 94 -1.20 -23.95 -13.41
CA ASN A 94 -2.58 -23.94 -13.90
C ASN A 94 -3.55 -24.76 -13.03
N GLN A 95 -3.09 -25.85 -12.43
CA GLN A 95 -3.94 -26.71 -11.58
C GLN A 95 -4.37 -25.96 -10.31
N GLN A 96 -3.41 -25.34 -9.62
CA GLN A 96 -3.69 -24.54 -8.43
C GLN A 96 -4.48 -23.26 -8.77
N PHE A 97 -4.27 -22.69 -9.96
CA PHE A 97 -5.08 -21.57 -10.44
C PHE A 97 -6.54 -21.97 -10.66
N ALA A 98 -6.80 -23.09 -11.32
CA ALA A 98 -8.14 -23.62 -11.55
C ALA A 98 -8.87 -23.97 -10.24
N LEU A 99 -8.11 -24.42 -9.22
CA LEU A 99 -8.61 -24.73 -7.88
C LEU A 99 -9.10 -23.47 -7.15
N LEU A 100 -8.38 -22.34 -7.23
CA LEU A 100 -8.85 -21.07 -6.66
C LEU A 100 -10.00 -20.46 -7.45
N PHE A 101 -9.83 -20.36 -8.77
CA PHE A 101 -10.78 -19.71 -9.66
C PHE A 101 -11.75 -20.74 -10.24
N THR A 102 -12.57 -21.33 -9.35
CA THR A 102 -13.69 -22.18 -9.73
C THR A 102 -14.71 -21.43 -10.59
N PRO A 103 -15.64 -22.10 -11.30
CA PRO A 103 -16.64 -21.41 -12.11
C PRO A 103 -17.43 -20.34 -11.34
N LEU A 104 -17.77 -20.62 -10.07
CA LEU A 104 -18.42 -19.65 -9.19
C LEU A 104 -17.51 -18.42 -8.93
N ALA A 105 -16.23 -18.67 -8.60
CA ALA A 105 -15.27 -17.59 -8.36
C ALA A 105 -15.06 -16.71 -9.59
N GLN A 106 -15.00 -17.32 -10.77
CA GLN A 106 -14.88 -16.59 -12.04
C GLN A 106 -16.10 -15.71 -12.31
N GLN A 107 -17.31 -16.23 -12.08
CA GLN A 107 -18.55 -15.45 -12.24
C GLN A 107 -18.60 -14.28 -11.25
N SER A 108 -18.33 -14.51 -9.97
CA SER A 108 -18.29 -13.45 -8.96
C SER A 108 -17.23 -12.40 -9.26
N MET A 109 -16.04 -12.82 -9.69
CA MET A 109 -14.97 -11.91 -10.09
C MET A 109 -15.35 -11.10 -11.33
N MET A 110 -15.95 -11.72 -12.36
CA MET A 110 -16.43 -10.99 -13.54
C MET A 110 -17.50 -9.96 -13.18
N ALA A 111 -18.45 -10.31 -12.32
CA ALA A 111 -19.45 -9.37 -11.83
C ALA A 111 -18.80 -8.17 -11.10
N LEU A 112 -17.79 -8.42 -10.26
CA LEU A 112 -17.02 -7.38 -9.58
C LEU A 112 -16.31 -6.46 -10.59
N LEU A 113 -15.66 -7.02 -11.61
CA LEU A 113 -14.93 -6.24 -12.62
C LEU A 113 -15.84 -5.40 -13.51
N GLN A 114 -17.11 -5.80 -13.68
CA GLN A 114 -18.10 -5.10 -14.50
C GLN A 114 -18.91 -4.07 -13.72
N ASP A 115 -18.95 -4.16 -12.39
CA ASP A 115 -19.72 -3.26 -11.53
C ASP A 115 -19.02 -1.92 -11.33
N ASN A 116 -19.32 -0.97 -12.22
CA ASN A 116 -18.90 0.43 -12.11
C ASN A 116 -19.95 1.33 -11.42
N THR A 117 -21.10 0.76 -11.01
CA THR A 117 -22.22 1.52 -10.43
C THR A 117 -22.14 1.52 -8.92
N ASN A 118 -22.13 0.34 -8.31
CA ASN A 118 -22.00 0.19 -6.87
C ASN A 118 -20.53 -0.06 -6.49
N GLY A 119 -19.79 -0.80 -7.32
CA GLY A 119 -18.36 -1.03 -7.21
C GLY A 119 -17.50 -0.01 -7.95
N TYR A 120 -16.21 -0.30 -8.00
CA TYR A 120 -15.21 0.50 -8.72
C TYR A 120 -14.81 -0.15 -10.07
N GLY A 121 -15.42 -1.28 -10.44
CA GLY A 121 -15.10 -2.04 -11.63
C GLY A 121 -13.71 -2.68 -11.58
N ASP A 122 -13.03 -2.70 -12.74
CA ASP A 122 -11.68 -3.22 -12.87
C ASP A 122 -10.62 -2.23 -12.32
N ASP A 123 -10.51 -2.17 -10.99
CA ASP A 123 -9.80 -1.10 -10.27
C ASP A 123 -8.72 -1.61 -9.30
N PHE A 124 -8.20 -2.83 -9.48
CA PHE A 124 -7.22 -3.38 -8.54
C PHE A 124 -6.14 -4.23 -9.20
N ASN A 125 -4.92 -4.14 -8.68
CA ASN A 125 -3.90 -5.15 -8.93
C ASN A 125 -4.11 -6.33 -7.97
N PHE A 126 -3.90 -7.55 -8.47
CA PHE A 126 -3.94 -8.76 -7.65
C PHE A 126 -2.67 -9.56 -7.90
N ASP A 127 -1.78 -9.51 -6.91
CA ASP A 127 -0.58 -10.33 -6.85
C ASP A 127 -0.81 -11.52 -5.93
N LYS A 128 -0.57 -12.73 -6.42
CA LYS A 128 -0.38 -13.89 -5.56
C LYS A 128 1.06 -14.34 -5.67
N ASN A 129 1.72 -14.44 -4.53
CA ASN A 129 3.02 -15.06 -4.42
C ASN A 129 2.93 -16.14 -3.35
N ARG A 130 2.76 -17.39 -3.81
CA ARG A 130 2.59 -18.55 -2.93
C ARG A 130 1.40 -18.34 -1.98
N MET A 131 1.62 -18.42 -0.68
CA MET A 131 0.59 -18.26 0.35
C MET A 131 0.19 -16.80 0.62
N ILE A 132 0.83 -15.82 -0.01
CA ILE A 132 0.56 -14.40 0.21
C ILE A 132 -0.19 -13.81 -0.98
N ASN A 133 -1.35 -13.21 -0.71
CA ASN A 133 -2.11 -12.42 -1.65
C ASN A 133 -1.92 -10.95 -1.32
N THR A 134 -1.67 -10.13 -2.33
CA THR A 134 -1.60 -8.68 -2.18
C THR A 134 -2.54 -8.02 -3.17
N ILE A 135 -3.55 -7.32 -2.65
CA ILE A 135 -4.46 -6.50 -3.44
C ILE A 135 -4.01 -5.06 -3.33
N THR A 136 -3.88 -4.37 -4.47
CA THR A 136 -3.66 -2.92 -4.51
C THR A 136 -4.83 -2.29 -5.27
N PRO A 137 -5.89 -1.87 -4.58
CA PRO A 137 -7.01 -1.15 -5.20
C PRO A 137 -6.60 0.29 -5.52
N LEU A 138 -7.00 0.84 -6.65
CA LEU A 138 -6.65 2.22 -7.01
C LEU A 138 -7.51 3.22 -6.23
N HIS A 139 -8.79 2.93 -6.01
CA HIS A 139 -9.71 3.81 -5.28
C HIS A 139 -9.35 4.13 -3.83
N ILE A 140 -8.49 3.32 -3.20
CA ILE A 140 -8.07 3.54 -1.80
C ILE A 140 -6.72 4.26 -1.70
N GLN A 141 -6.02 4.51 -2.82
CA GLN A 141 -4.70 5.17 -2.77
C GLN A 141 -4.80 6.64 -2.34
N GLU A 142 -5.91 7.31 -2.65
CA GLU A 142 -6.16 8.72 -2.28
C GLU A 142 -7.01 8.85 -1.00
N LEU A 143 -7.42 7.72 -0.40
CA LEU A 143 -8.25 7.72 0.79
C LEU A 143 -7.36 7.83 2.02
N ASP A 144 -7.50 8.91 2.77
CA ASP A 144 -6.86 9.08 4.07
C ASP A 144 -7.38 8.02 5.06
N LEU A 145 -6.55 7.12 5.56
CA LEU A 145 -6.97 6.06 6.50
C LEU A 145 -6.76 6.42 7.98
N ASP A 146 -6.24 7.61 8.28
CA ASP A 146 -5.96 8.03 9.66
C ASP A 146 -7.23 8.34 10.45
N MET A 147 -8.35 8.59 9.75
CA MET A 147 -9.67 8.81 10.35
C MET A 147 -9.67 9.90 11.44
N ASN A 148 -8.94 11.00 11.22
CA ASN A 148 -8.81 12.07 12.20
C ASN A 148 -10.21 12.59 12.62
N PRO A 149 -10.57 12.53 13.92
CA PRO A 149 -11.84 13.04 14.42
C PRO A 149 -12.18 14.48 14.00
N ASP A 150 -11.17 15.32 13.79
CA ASP A 150 -11.34 16.70 13.34
C ASP A 150 -12.08 16.81 12.00
N GLN A 151 -12.03 15.76 11.16
CA GLN A 151 -12.75 15.70 9.88
C GLN A 151 -14.27 15.72 10.05
N TYR A 152 -14.77 15.33 11.23
CA TYR A 152 -16.20 15.32 11.56
C TYR A 152 -16.64 16.61 12.28
N CYS A 153 -15.69 17.46 12.67
CA CYS A 153 -15.99 18.65 13.45
C CYS A 153 -16.56 19.77 12.58
N ASN A 154 -17.83 20.09 12.79
CA ASN A 154 -18.47 21.26 12.20
C ASN A 154 -19.27 22.02 13.26
N PHE A 155 -19.33 23.35 13.14
CA PHE A 155 -20.15 24.18 14.03
C PHE A 155 -21.65 24.00 13.76
N ASP A 156 -22.03 23.64 12.53
CA ASP A 156 -23.41 23.33 12.15
C ASP A 156 -23.69 21.82 12.33
N PHE A 157 -24.67 21.48 13.16
CA PHE A 157 -25.06 20.10 13.45
C PHE A 157 -25.52 19.34 12.20
N GLU A 158 -26.35 19.94 11.35
CA GLU A 158 -26.87 19.25 10.17
C GLU A 158 -25.74 18.97 9.18
N ARG A 159 -24.79 19.90 9.09
CA ARG A 159 -23.58 19.71 8.28
C ARG A 159 -22.67 18.64 8.87
N ALA A 160 -22.38 18.67 10.17
CA ALA A 160 -21.57 17.65 10.85
C ALA A 160 -22.18 16.24 10.67
N LYS A 161 -23.50 16.12 10.83
CA LYS A 161 -24.23 14.88 10.63
C LYS A 161 -24.11 14.36 9.19
N LYS A 162 -24.29 15.24 8.21
CA LYS A 162 -24.14 14.89 6.79
C LYS A 162 -22.71 14.45 6.47
N ASP A 163 -21.72 15.24 6.89
CA ASP A 163 -20.30 14.95 6.69
C ASP A 163 -19.95 13.59 7.31
N PHE A 164 -20.43 13.31 8.53
CA PHE A 164 -20.26 12.01 9.17
C PHE A 164 -20.80 10.84 8.33
N TYR A 165 -22.03 10.93 7.82
CA TYR A 165 -22.58 9.85 7.00
C TYR A 165 -21.84 9.67 5.67
N GLU A 166 -21.51 10.76 4.98
CA GLU A 166 -20.85 10.71 3.68
C GLU A 166 -19.42 10.15 3.80
N ILE A 167 -18.67 10.63 4.79
CA ILE A 167 -17.30 10.18 5.08
C ILE A 167 -17.33 8.68 5.39
N ASN A 168 -18.14 8.25 6.36
CA ASN A 168 -18.22 6.83 6.76
C ASN A 168 -18.71 5.93 5.62
N ALA A 169 -19.73 6.34 4.86
CA ALA A 169 -20.23 5.56 3.73
C ALA A 169 -19.14 5.36 2.66
N ARG A 170 -18.34 6.40 2.37
CA ARG A 170 -17.18 6.31 1.47
C ARG A 170 -16.13 5.34 2.00
N TYR A 171 -15.80 5.42 3.29
CA TYR A 171 -14.84 4.50 3.92
C TYR A 171 -15.29 3.04 3.86
N PHE A 172 -16.51 2.74 4.32
CA PHE A 172 -17.02 1.37 4.32
C PHE A 172 -17.07 0.80 2.91
N ARG A 173 -17.49 1.61 1.92
CA ARG A 173 -17.49 1.23 0.52
C ARG A 173 -16.08 0.90 0.02
N ALA A 174 -15.12 1.79 0.24
CA ALA A 174 -13.73 1.59 -0.21
C ALA A 174 -13.08 0.36 0.44
N ILE A 175 -13.26 0.19 1.76
CA ILE A 175 -12.72 -0.97 2.48
C ILE A 175 -13.38 -2.25 1.96
N TYR A 176 -14.72 -2.30 1.84
CA TYR A 176 -15.42 -3.49 1.34
C TYR A 176 -14.91 -3.90 -0.05
N PHE A 177 -14.79 -2.96 -0.99
CA PHE A 177 -14.30 -3.26 -2.34
C PHE A 177 -12.79 -3.54 -2.40
N SER A 178 -12.02 -3.20 -1.38
CA SER A 178 -10.65 -3.68 -1.21
C SER A 178 -10.59 -5.17 -0.86
N PHE A 179 -11.55 -5.67 -0.08
CA PHE A 179 -11.68 -7.10 0.27
C PHE A 179 -12.41 -7.92 -0.80
N ALA A 180 -13.28 -7.29 -1.60
CA ALA A 180 -14.13 -7.98 -2.57
C ALA A 180 -13.38 -8.98 -3.48
N PRO A 181 -12.18 -8.69 -4.03
CA PRO A 181 -11.44 -9.66 -4.84
C PRO A 181 -11.11 -10.96 -4.10
N LEU A 182 -10.84 -10.90 -2.79
CA LEU A 182 -10.60 -12.07 -1.96
C LEU A 182 -11.90 -12.80 -1.66
N LEU A 183 -12.97 -12.06 -1.38
CA LEU A 183 -14.31 -12.61 -1.12
C LEU A 183 -14.88 -13.33 -2.35
N CYS A 184 -14.51 -12.93 -3.57
CA CYS A 184 -14.89 -13.65 -4.78
C CYS A 184 -14.29 -15.06 -4.87
N VAL A 185 -13.27 -15.41 -4.07
CA VAL A 185 -12.61 -16.72 -4.10
C VAL A 185 -13.09 -17.57 -2.92
N PRO A 186 -13.97 -18.58 -3.13
CA PRO A 186 -14.57 -19.35 -2.04
C PRO A 186 -13.56 -20.05 -1.13
N MET A 187 -12.44 -20.51 -1.69
CA MET A 187 -11.38 -21.17 -0.90
C MET A 187 -10.76 -20.24 0.15
N TYR A 188 -10.74 -18.93 -0.06
CA TYR A 188 -10.25 -17.98 0.95
C TYR A 188 -11.22 -17.78 2.11
N GLN A 189 -12.49 -18.13 1.91
CA GLN A 189 -13.49 -18.08 2.97
C GLN A 189 -13.44 -19.33 3.88
N GLN A 190 -12.75 -20.39 3.45
CA GLN A 190 -12.52 -21.60 4.25
C GLN A 190 -11.39 -21.36 5.25
N ILE A 191 -11.66 -20.52 6.25
CA ILE A 191 -10.69 -20.13 7.28
C ILE A 191 -10.56 -21.30 8.27
N ARG A 192 -9.33 -21.75 8.51
CA ARG A 192 -9.03 -22.71 9.58
C ARG A 192 -9.26 -22.06 10.94
N SER A 193 -9.46 -22.85 12.00
CA SER A 193 -9.65 -22.23 13.32
C SER A 193 -8.44 -21.39 13.71
N HIS A 194 -8.62 -20.32 14.49
CA HIS A 194 -7.52 -19.48 14.96
C HIS A 194 -6.39 -20.32 15.59
N LYS A 195 -6.77 -21.36 16.35
CA LYS A 195 -5.84 -22.33 16.96
C LYS A 195 -5.01 -23.10 15.93
N ASP A 196 -5.57 -23.41 14.77
CA ASP A 196 -4.87 -24.14 13.70
C ASP A 196 -3.97 -23.23 12.87
N ILE A 197 -4.24 -21.92 12.84
CA ILE A 197 -3.44 -20.93 12.11
C ILE A 197 -2.29 -20.41 12.97
N TYR A 198 -2.57 -20.08 14.24
CA TYR A 198 -1.67 -19.34 15.11
C TYR A 198 -1.20 -20.12 16.34
N GLY A 199 -1.72 -21.33 16.56
CA GLY A 199 -1.44 -22.11 17.77
C GLY A 199 -2.30 -21.68 18.96
N ARG A 200 -2.07 -22.30 20.13
CA ARG A 200 -2.76 -21.96 21.38
C ARG A 200 -2.06 -20.86 22.18
N ASP A 201 -0.77 -20.68 21.94
CA ASP A 201 0.13 -19.84 22.72
C ASP A 201 0.73 -18.71 21.86
N MET A 202 -0.11 -18.02 21.08
CA MET A 202 0.37 -16.88 20.30
C MET A 202 0.74 -15.75 21.27
N GLU A 203 2.02 -15.35 21.27
CA GLU A 203 2.48 -14.21 22.06
C GLU A 203 1.71 -12.96 21.64
N GLN A 204 1.05 -12.30 22.60
CA GLN A 204 0.37 -11.02 22.40
C GLN A 204 1.41 -9.89 22.33
N ARG A 205 2.23 -9.91 21.28
CA ARG A 205 3.26 -8.91 21.02
C ARG A 205 2.93 -8.13 19.76
N SER A 206 3.33 -6.87 19.76
CA SER A 206 3.15 -6.03 18.59
C SER A 206 4.06 -6.52 17.46
N SER A 207 3.54 -6.49 16.24
CA SER A 207 4.27 -6.79 15.02
C SER A 207 5.19 -5.64 14.61
N PHE A 208 6.16 -5.91 13.74
CA PHE A 208 7.03 -4.86 13.21
C PHE A 208 6.27 -3.77 12.44
N TRP A 209 5.12 -4.10 11.84
CA TRP A 209 4.25 -3.12 11.19
C TRP A 209 3.66 -2.13 12.21
N GLU A 210 3.31 -2.62 13.39
CA GLU A 210 2.82 -1.76 14.47
C GLU A 210 3.94 -0.90 15.06
N HIS A 211 5.16 -1.44 15.16
CA HIS A 211 6.34 -0.64 15.52
C HIS A 211 6.58 0.49 14.51
N GLU A 212 6.52 0.21 13.20
CA GLU A 212 6.63 1.24 12.16
C GLU A 212 5.47 2.26 12.25
N ALA A 213 4.24 1.81 12.50
CA ALA A 213 3.09 2.71 12.68
C ALA A 213 3.25 3.63 13.89
N LEU A 214 3.78 3.12 15.02
CA LEU A 214 4.10 3.92 16.20
C LEU A 214 5.19 4.95 15.89
N ALA A 215 6.26 4.56 15.19
CA ALA A 215 7.31 5.50 14.78
C ALA A 215 6.77 6.62 13.89
N ASN A 216 5.91 6.29 12.92
CA ASN A 216 5.28 7.28 12.04
C ASN A 216 4.32 8.21 12.81
N PHE A 217 3.59 7.69 13.80
CA PHE A 217 2.73 8.50 14.68
C PHE A 217 3.50 9.57 15.45
N TRP A 218 4.69 9.25 15.97
CA TRP A 218 5.54 10.22 16.68
C TRP A 218 6.15 11.28 15.76
N GLY A 219 6.13 11.03 14.45
CA GLY A 219 6.61 11.93 13.41
C GLY A 219 8.11 11.79 13.13
N GLN A 220 8.47 11.88 11.85
CA GLN A 220 9.85 11.73 11.39
C GLN A 220 10.83 12.75 11.99
N GLU A 221 10.38 13.95 12.37
CA GLU A 221 11.25 15.02 12.86
C GLU A 221 11.98 14.66 14.17
N ARG A 222 11.45 13.70 14.93
CA ARG A 222 12.10 13.19 16.15
C ARG A 222 13.28 12.25 15.87
N PHE A 223 13.31 11.66 14.68
CA PHE A 223 14.27 10.61 14.31
C PHE A 223 15.18 11.03 13.16
N LYS A 224 14.83 12.09 12.43
CA LYS A 224 15.47 12.56 11.21
C LYS A 224 16.88 13.11 11.48
N HIS A 225 17.82 12.82 10.57
CA HIS A 225 19.17 13.38 10.62
C HIS A 225 19.12 14.91 10.42
N PRO A 226 19.90 15.72 11.15
CA PRO A 226 19.88 17.19 11.04
C PRO A 226 20.07 17.73 9.61
N ASP A 227 20.93 17.10 8.83
CA ASP A 227 21.21 17.49 7.44
C ASP A 227 20.19 16.98 6.41
N CYS A 228 19.19 16.20 6.83
CA CYS A 228 18.21 15.63 5.91
C CYS A 228 17.23 16.71 5.43
N VAL A 229 17.08 16.84 4.11
CA VAL A 229 16.17 17.82 3.50
C VAL A 229 14.87 17.18 3.01
N THR A 230 14.85 15.86 2.81
CA THR A 230 13.69 15.13 2.30
C THR A 230 12.81 14.57 3.43
N GLN A 231 11.65 14.02 3.04
CA GLN A 231 10.90 13.09 3.88
C GLN A 231 11.75 11.83 4.14
N CYS A 232 11.54 11.20 5.29
CA CYS A 232 12.25 10.02 5.74
C CYS A 232 11.35 8.79 5.72
N VAL A 233 11.90 7.66 5.31
CA VAL A 233 11.28 6.35 5.52
C VAL A 233 11.75 5.83 6.88
N LEU A 234 10.82 5.67 7.81
CA LEU A 234 11.11 5.14 9.14
C LEU A 234 11.09 3.61 9.11
N LYS A 235 12.19 3.00 9.52
CA LYS A 235 12.32 1.54 9.70
C LYS A 235 12.64 1.22 11.14
N THR A 236 12.08 0.13 11.64
CA THR A 236 12.17 -0.23 13.05
C THR A 236 12.78 -1.60 13.25
N SER A 237 13.61 -1.73 14.27
CA SER A 237 14.02 -3.02 14.83
C SER A 237 13.70 -3.04 16.32
N ALA A 238 13.31 -4.20 16.86
CA ALA A 238 12.86 -4.31 18.24
C ALA A 238 13.72 -5.29 19.03
N LYS A 239 13.97 -4.97 20.29
CA LYS A 239 14.68 -5.81 21.27
C LYS A 239 13.87 -5.82 22.56
N VAL A 240 13.51 -7.02 23.01
CA VAL A 240 12.85 -7.19 24.30
C VAL A 240 13.87 -6.97 25.41
N GLN A 241 13.51 -6.15 26.38
CA GLN A 241 14.31 -5.83 27.55
C GLN A 241 14.01 -6.80 28.70
N ASN A 242 14.91 -6.84 29.69
CA ASN A 242 14.80 -7.74 30.84
C ASN A 242 13.58 -7.46 31.73
N ASP A 243 13.05 -6.23 31.68
CA ASP A 243 11.88 -5.78 32.44
C ASP A 243 10.54 -6.14 31.76
N GLY A 244 10.57 -6.78 30.59
CA GLY A 244 9.39 -7.14 29.81
C GLY A 244 8.94 -6.05 28.83
N SER A 245 9.57 -4.86 28.85
CA SER A 245 9.35 -3.82 27.85
C SER A 245 10.04 -4.15 26.53
N THR A 246 9.59 -3.54 25.45
CA THR A 246 10.21 -3.64 24.13
C THR A 246 10.85 -2.30 23.76
N MET A 247 12.17 -2.32 23.54
CA MET A 247 12.90 -1.19 22.98
C MET A 247 12.87 -1.27 21.46
N ILE A 248 12.34 -0.24 20.82
CA ILE A 248 12.23 -0.12 19.38
C ILE A 248 13.28 0.89 18.91
N ASP A 249 14.32 0.40 18.24
CA ASP A 249 15.31 1.21 17.54
C ASP A 249 14.69 1.67 16.20
N VAL A 250 14.59 2.98 16.00
CA VAL A 250 14.04 3.61 14.80
C VAL A 250 15.16 4.22 13.98
N THR A 251 15.27 3.82 12.71
CA THR A 251 16.18 4.41 11.72
C THR A 251 15.37 5.17 10.67
N ALA A 252 15.64 6.47 10.55
CA ALA A 252 15.04 7.37 9.58
C ALA A 252 15.96 7.51 8.36
N HIS A 253 15.57 6.92 7.23
CA HIS A 253 16.33 7.01 5.99
C HIS A 253 15.84 8.18 5.15
N GLY A 254 16.71 9.15 4.87
CA GLY A 254 16.40 10.30 4.03
C GLY A 254 17.60 10.73 3.18
N PHE A 255 17.52 11.92 2.59
CA PHE A 255 18.59 12.47 1.76
C PHE A 255 18.93 13.90 2.18
N ARG A 256 20.23 14.21 2.19
CA ARG A 256 20.74 15.60 2.18
C ARG A 256 20.97 16.04 0.74
N SER A 257 20.87 17.34 0.47
CA SER A 257 21.14 17.90 -0.85
C SER A 257 22.42 18.72 -0.87
N GLU A 258 23.18 18.63 -1.96
CA GLU A 258 24.33 19.48 -2.26
C GLU A 258 24.07 20.25 -3.55
N PRO A 259 24.23 21.60 -3.56
CA PRO A 259 24.08 22.38 -4.78
C PRO A 259 25.22 22.08 -5.75
N ARG A 260 24.86 21.88 -7.02
CA ARG A 260 25.76 21.67 -8.15
C ARG A 260 25.48 22.69 -9.24
N LEU A 261 26.53 23.07 -9.95
CA LEU A 261 26.47 23.97 -11.09
C LEU A 261 27.07 23.25 -12.30
N SER A 262 26.30 23.13 -13.38
CA SER A 262 26.75 22.52 -14.63
C SER A 262 26.64 23.51 -15.77
N TYR A 263 27.66 23.53 -16.64
CA TYR A 263 27.69 24.39 -17.82
C TYR A 263 27.31 23.56 -19.05
N ILE A 264 26.25 23.97 -19.76
CA ILE A 264 25.79 23.27 -20.96
C ILE A 264 26.00 24.18 -22.16
N SER A 265 26.83 23.71 -23.09
CA SER A 265 27.08 24.44 -24.33
C SER A 265 25.84 24.48 -25.21
N LYS A 266 25.41 25.67 -25.59
CA LYS A 266 24.28 25.93 -26.49
C LYS A 266 24.74 26.86 -27.60
N PHE A 267 24.35 26.52 -28.82
CA PHE A 267 24.62 27.36 -29.97
C PHE A 267 23.62 28.52 -30.02
N GLY A 268 24.12 29.74 -30.05
CA GLY A 268 23.31 30.95 -30.19
C GLY A 268 23.01 31.30 -31.64
N GLY A 269 21.93 32.03 -31.87
CA GLY A 269 21.59 32.66 -33.14
C GLY A 269 22.58 33.75 -33.56
N ASP A 270 23.54 34.11 -32.72
CA ASP A 270 24.73 34.92 -33.03
C ASP A 270 25.86 34.12 -33.70
N GLY A 271 25.68 32.81 -33.88
CA GLY A 271 26.65 31.92 -34.52
C GLY A 271 27.78 31.45 -33.61
N SER A 272 27.71 31.73 -32.30
CA SER A 272 28.71 31.31 -31.32
C SER A 272 28.16 30.26 -30.34
N TRP A 273 29.06 29.47 -29.75
CA TRP A 273 28.71 28.59 -28.64
C TRP A 273 28.80 29.34 -27.32
N HIS A 274 27.76 29.20 -26.50
CA HIS A 274 27.67 29.82 -25.18
C HIS A 274 27.42 28.74 -24.13
N ASP A 275 28.16 28.82 -23.03
CA ASP A 275 27.99 27.91 -21.91
C ASP A 275 26.93 28.46 -20.95
N VAL A 276 25.77 27.80 -20.94
CA VAL A 276 24.64 28.20 -20.10
C VAL A 276 24.77 27.51 -18.73
N PRO A 277 24.89 28.27 -17.63
CA PRO A 277 24.93 27.70 -16.28
C PRO A 277 23.55 27.15 -15.87
N VAL A 278 23.52 25.92 -15.37
CA VAL A 278 22.34 25.24 -14.86
C VAL A 278 22.60 24.76 -13.43
N ASN A 279 21.90 25.35 -12.47
CA ASN A 279 21.94 24.94 -11.07
C ASN A 279 21.03 23.73 -10.84
N TRP A 280 21.51 22.74 -10.11
CA TRP A 280 20.74 21.57 -9.70
C TRP A 280 21.22 21.05 -8.34
N TYR A 281 20.51 20.10 -7.74
CA TYR A 281 20.83 19.53 -6.43
C TYR A 281 21.15 18.04 -6.56
N GLU A 282 22.29 17.63 -6.03
CA GLU A 282 22.67 16.23 -5.90
C GLU A 282 22.26 15.71 -4.52
N TYR A 283 21.69 14.50 -4.46
CA TYR A 283 21.15 13.93 -3.23
C TYR A 283 22.04 12.80 -2.71
N PHE A 284 22.37 12.84 -1.42
CA PHE A 284 23.15 11.81 -0.73
C PHE A 284 22.33 11.22 0.42
N SER A 285 22.33 9.89 0.54
CA SER A 285 21.61 9.19 1.61
C SER A 285 22.18 9.54 2.98
N VAL A 286 21.29 9.81 3.93
CA VAL A 286 21.62 10.05 5.34
C VAL A 286 20.65 9.26 6.23
N GLU A 287 21.13 8.91 7.42
CA GLU A 287 20.36 8.13 8.39
C GLU A 287 20.32 8.86 9.72
N GLY A 288 19.13 9.03 10.27
CA GLY A 288 18.93 9.45 11.66
C GLY A 288 18.50 8.26 12.50
N ASN A 289 18.83 8.28 13.80
CA ASN A 289 18.50 7.19 14.71
C ASN A 289 17.81 7.74 15.95
N GLY A 290 16.84 6.99 16.46
CA GLY A 290 16.25 7.24 17.78
C GLY A 290 15.62 5.98 18.34
N GLN A 291 15.00 6.12 19.51
CA GLN A 291 14.46 5.00 20.25
C GLN A 291 13.07 5.30 20.78
N ILE A 292 12.22 4.28 20.79
CA ILE A 292 10.91 4.29 21.41
C ILE A 292 10.88 3.13 22.41
N THR A 293 10.40 3.40 23.63
CA THR A 293 10.12 2.34 24.60
C THR A 293 8.64 2.03 24.58
N MET A 294 8.30 0.76 24.51
CA MET A 294 6.91 0.27 24.48
C MET A 294 6.72 -0.81 25.55
N HIS A 295 5.53 -0.86 26.12
CA HIS A 295 5.12 -1.94 27.01
C HIS A 295 3.69 -2.38 26.63
N GLU A 296 3.50 -3.67 26.35
CA GLU A 296 2.18 -4.23 26.04
C GLU A 296 1.33 -4.44 27.32
N ASP A 297 0.10 -3.90 27.33
CA ASP A 297 -0.91 -4.20 28.36
C ASP A 297 -1.75 -5.42 27.94
N ASN A 298 -1.21 -6.61 28.18
CA ASN A 298 -1.82 -7.90 27.81
C ASN A 298 -2.81 -8.46 28.84
N HIS A 299 -3.29 -7.64 29.77
CA HIS A 299 -4.31 -8.09 30.72
C HIS A 299 -5.67 -8.24 30.02
N GLN A 300 -6.28 -9.43 30.14
CA GLN A 300 -7.62 -9.73 29.61
C GLN A 300 -8.60 -8.63 30.03
N GLU A 301 -9.11 -7.86 29.06
CA GLU A 301 -10.19 -6.89 29.30
C GLU A 301 -11.45 -7.67 29.69
N ASP A 302 -11.93 -7.47 30.92
CA ASP A 302 -13.22 -8.01 31.32
C ASP A 302 -14.31 -7.28 30.51
N THR A 303 -15.11 -8.04 29.75
CA THR A 303 -16.08 -7.48 28.80
C THR A 303 -17.13 -6.57 29.45
N ALA A 304 -17.28 -6.67 30.77
CA ALA A 304 -18.16 -5.83 31.60
C ALA A 304 -17.54 -4.51 32.09
N MET A 305 -16.26 -4.21 31.80
CA MET A 305 -15.61 -2.98 32.28
C MET A 305 -16.27 -1.72 31.72
N THR A 306 -16.64 -0.80 32.60
CA THR A 306 -17.17 0.53 32.26
C THR A 306 -16.07 1.42 31.66
N GLN A 307 -16.47 2.46 30.90
CA GLN A 307 -15.53 3.42 30.29
C GLN A 307 -14.63 4.12 31.34
N THR A 308 -15.20 4.46 32.50
CA THR A 308 -14.45 5.09 33.61
C THR A 308 -13.38 4.17 34.18
N GLN A 309 -13.69 2.88 34.37
CA GLN A 309 -12.70 1.89 34.82
C GLN A 309 -11.57 1.71 33.82
N ARG A 310 -11.85 1.81 32.52
CA ARG A 310 -10.82 1.77 31.46
C ARG A 310 -9.89 2.99 31.54
N LEU A 311 -10.44 4.19 31.73
CA LEU A 311 -9.62 5.41 31.85
C LEU A 311 -8.72 5.38 33.09
N ASN A 312 -9.23 4.90 34.21
CA ASN A 312 -8.43 4.75 35.43
C ASN A 312 -7.28 3.75 35.22
N ARG A 313 -7.56 2.59 34.61
CA ARG A 313 -6.52 1.61 34.28
C ARG A 313 -5.44 2.17 33.36
N ILE A 314 -5.82 2.96 32.35
CA ILE A 314 -4.85 3.64 31.48
C ILE A 314 -3.91 4.53 32.31
N GLY A 315 -4.46 5.30 33.24
CA GLY A 315 -3.66 6.11 34.18
C GLY A 315 -2.70 5.26 35.01
N GLU A 316 -3.19 4.19 35.64
CA GLU A 316 -2.37 3.28 36.46
C GLU A 316 -1.23 2.63 35.66
N VAL A 317 -1.49 2.21 34.42
CA VAL A 317 -0.47 1.61 33.55
C VAL A 317 0.60 2.64 33.19
N LEU A 318 0.22 3.85 32.80
CA LEU A 318 1.16 4.92 32.45
C LEU A 318 2.01 5.33 33.66
N GLU A 319 1.40 5.47 34.84
CA GLU A 319 2.11 5.79 36.08
C GLU A 319 3.13 4.71 36.46
N LYS A 320 2.74 3.43 36.37
CA LYS A 320 3.60 2.30 36.72
C LYS A 320 4.77 2.11 35.75
N THR A 321 4.53 2.34 34.46
CA THR A 321 5.53 2.14 33.40
C THR A 321 6.35 3.38 33.10
N HIS A 322 5.98 4.54 33.65
CA HIS A 322 6.57 5.84 33.36
C HIS A 322 6.58 6.17 31.85
N LEU A 323 5.51 5.79 31.14
CA LEU A 323 5.32 6.05 29.71
C LEU A 323 4.39 7.25 29.48
N ASP A 324 4.55 7.92 28.34
CA ASP A 324 3.85 9.17 28.03
C ASP A 324 2.47 8.98 27.38
N VAL A 325 2.28 7.89 26.62
CA VAL A 325 1.11 7.70 25.75
C VAL A 325 0.61 6.27 25.83
N TYR A 326 -0.70 6.11 26.01
CA TYR A 326 -1.38 4.82 25.90
C TYR A 326 -2.16 4.75 24.59
N ARG A 327 -1.96 3.68 23.81
CA ARG A 327 -2.70 3.43 22.58
C ARG A 327 -3.32 2.05 22.61
N ARG A 328 -4.62 1.98 22.30
CA ARG A 328 -5.32 0.70 22.23
C ARG A 328 -4.84 -0.09 21.01
N HIS A 329 -4.44 -1.32 21.25
CA HIS A 329 -4.03 -2.26 20.22
C HIS A 329 -5.24 -2.79 19.43
N ILE A 330 -5.15 -2.79 18.10
CA ILE A 330 -6.22 -3.28 17.20
C ILE A 330 -6.33 -4.81 17.28
N ALA A 331 -5.22 -5.52 17.55
CA ALA A 331 -5.23 -6.99 17.67
C ALA A 331 -5.53 -7.52 19.10
N SER A 332 -6.07 -6.70 20.02
CA SER A 332 -6.31 -7.13 21.42
C SER A 332 -7.56 -8.00 21.66
N LYS A 333 -8.31 -8.38 20.63
CA LYS A 333 -9.39 -9.35 20.78
C LYS A 333 -8.94 -10.74 20.34
N ALA A 334 -8.44 -11.50 21.31
CA ALA A 334 -8.48 -12.96 21.27
C ALA A 334 -9.91 -13.45 21.53
#